data_AF-A0AAU6NHR5-F1
#
_entry.id   AF-A0AAU6NHR5-F1
#
_cell.length_a   1.000
_cell.length_b   1.000
_cell.length_c   1.000
_cell.angle_alpha   90.00
_cell.angle_beta   90.00
_cell.angle_gamma   90.00
#
_symmetry.space_group_name_H-M   'P 1'
#
loop_
_entity.id
_entity.type
_entity.pdbx_description
1 polymer ?
#
loop_
_entity_poly.entity_id
_entity_poly.type
_entity_poly.pdbx_seq_one_letter_code
_entity_poly.pdbx_strand_id
1 'polypeptide(L)'
;MNHVEHYHDWLRDAHAMEKQAESMLESMASRIDNYPDLRARIEQHVNETKHQITVLEEILDRNDISRSVIKDSMSKMAALGQSIGGMFPSDEIVKGSISGYVFEQFEIACYTSLLAAAKQAGDTASIPAIESILEEERQMADWLLQHIPQTTEQFLLRSDADGVEAKK
;
A
#
# COMPACT_ATOMS: atom_id res chain seq x y z
N MET A 1 27.88 -0.10 -6.42
CA MET A 1 26.67 -0.81 -6.83
C MET A 1 26.51 -0.69 -8.33
N ASN A 2 26.23 -1.78 -9.03
CA ASN A 2 25.80 -1.74 -10.43
C ASN A 2 24.25 -1.64 -10.52
N HIS A 3 23.71 -1.50 -11.73
CA HIS A 3 22.26 -1.34 -11.93
C HIS A 3 21.45 -2.57 -11.49
N VAL A 4 22.02 -3.78 -11.56
CA VAL A 4 21.39 -5.02 -11.08
C VAL A 4 21.31 -5.04 -9.55
N GLU A 5 22.38 -4.66 -8.86
CA GLU A 5 22.37 -4.56 -7.39
C GLU A 5 21.36 -3.52 -6.90
N HIS A 6 21.24 -2.37 -7.59
CA HIS A 6 20.18 -1.39 -7.29
C HIS A 6 18.77 -1.98 -7.49
N TYR A 7 18.54 -2.70 -8.59
CA TYR A 7 17.26 -3.37 -8.84
C TYR A 7 16.93 -4.39 -7.73
N HIS A 8 17.91 -5.17 -7.29
CA HIS A 8 17.72 -6.15 -6.23
C HIS A 8 17.38 -5.50 -4.89
N ASP A 9 18.03 -4.38 -4.56
CA ASP A 9 17.70 -3.61 -3.36
C ASP A 9 16.27 -3.06 -3.43
N TRP A 10 15.86 -2.54 -4.59
CA TRP A 10 14.49 -2.03 -4.78
C TRP A 10 13.42 -3.12 -4.78
N LEU A 11 13.73 -4.35 -5.22
CA LEU A 11 12.83 -5.50 -5.03
C LEU A 11 12.63 -5.82 -3.54
N ARG A 12 13.70 -5.78 -2.74
CA ARG A 12 13.59 -5.99 -1.28
C ARG A 12 12.83 -4.86 -0.61
N ASP A 13 13.01 -3.62 -1.07
CA ASP A 13 12.26 -2.46 -0.58
C ASP A 13 10.77 -2.61 -0.92
N ALA A 14 10.40 -3.00 -2.16
CA ALA A 14 9.02 -3.25 -2.54
C ALA A 14 8.39 -4.37 -1.70
N HIS A 15 9.11 -5.48 -1.47
CA HIS A 15 8.60 -6.55 -0.60
C HIS A 15 8.41 -6.06 0.85
N ALA A 16 9.32 -5.23 1.37
CA ALA A 16 9.16 -4.64 2.69
C ALA A 16 7.96 -3.68 2.78
N MET A 17 7.73 -2.91 1.72
CA MET A 17 6.60 -1.99 1.56
C MET A 17 5.29 -2.75 1.61
N GLU A 18 5.15 -3.83 0.85
CA GLU A 18 3.93 -4.64 0.83
C GLU A 18 3.61 -5.28 2.19
N LYS A 19 4.63 -5.79 2.90
CA LYS A 19 4.44 -6.31 4.27
C LYS A 19 3.98 -5.23 5.25
N GLN A 20 4.42 -3.98 5.04
CA GLN A 20 3.97 -2.84 5.83
C GLN A 20 2.56 -2.41 5.44
N ALA A 21 2.22 -2.44 4.15
CA ALA A 21 0.89 -2.18 3.61
C ALA A 21 -0.13 -3.16 4.18
N GLU A 22 0.17 -4.47 4.14
CA GLU A 22 -0.65 -5.55 4.70
C GLU A 22 -1.02 -5.26 6.16
N SER A 23 -0.02 -4.98 7.01
CA SER A 23 -0.25 -4.70 8.43
C SER A 23 -1.08 -3.43 8.65
N MET A 24 -0.84 -2.40 7.84
CA MET A 24 -1.58 -1.14 7.92
C MET A 24 -3.05 -1.34 7.53
N LEU A 25 -3.31 -2.00 6.40
CA LEU A 25 -4.64 -2.26 5.86
C LEU A 25 -5.45 -3.18 6.78
N GLU A 26 -4.86 -4.24 7.33
CA GLU A 26 -5.52 -5.09 8.34
C GLU A 26 -5.92 -4.30 9.59
N SER A 27 -5.03 -3.43 10.07
CA SER A 27 -5.33 -2.54 11.19
C SER A 27 -6.46 -1.56 10.84
N MET A 28 -6.47 -0.99 9.63
CA MET A 28 -7.55 -0.11 9.17
C MET A 28 -8.88 -0.84 9.10
N ALA A 29 -8.95 -1.98 8.39
CA ALA A 29 -10.17 -2.79 8.26
C ALA A 29 -10.79 -3.15 9.61
N SER A 30 -9.95 -3.51 10.61
CA SER A 30 -10.42 -3.88 11.95
C SER A 30 -11.07 -2.74 12.75
N ARG A 31 -10.82 -1.48 12.36
CA ARG A 31 -11.30 -0.28 13.07
C ARG A 31 -12.47 0.40 12.37
N ILE A 32 -12.76 0.03 11.12
CA ILE A 32 -13.87 0.60 10.35
C ILE A 32 -15.15 -0.16 10.71
N ASP A 33 -16.16 0.56 11.14
CA ASP A 33 -17.46 0.01 11.54
C ASP A 33 -18.57 0.60 10.66
N ASN A 34 -18.65 1.93 10.61
CA ASN A 34 -19.79 2.62 10.05
C ASN A 34 -19.70 2.94 8.54
N TYR A 35 -18.65 2.46 7.88
CA TYR A 35 -18.33 2.74 6.47
C TYR A 35 -18.14 1.41 5.72
N PRO A 36 -19.23 0.67 5.44
CA PRO A 36 -19.16 -0.71 4.95
C PRO A 36 -18.48 -0.82 3.58
N ASP A 37 -18.70 0.13 2.67
CA ASP A 37 -18.09 0.11 1.33
C ASP A 37 -16.57 0.30 1.41
N LEU A 38 -16.12 1.23 2.25
CA LEU A 38 -14.69 1.48 2.51
C LEU A 38 -14.04 0.27 3.18
N ARG A 39 -14.70 -0.32 4.18
CA ARG A 39 -14.22 -1.54 4.83
C ARG A 39 -14.08 -2.68 3.82
N ALA A 40 -15.11 -2.93 3.01
CA ALA A 40 -15.11 -4.01 2.03
C ALA A 40 -13.99 -3.84 1.00
N ARG A 41 -13.76 -2.61 0.51
CA ARG A 41 -12.66 -2.34 -0.42
C ARG A 41 -11.28 -2.55 0.22
N ILE A 42 -11.09 -2.14 1.47
CA ILE A 42 -9.82 -2.37 2.19
C ILE A 42 -9.61 -3.86 2.44
N GLU A 43 -10.64 -4.61 2.86
CA GLU A 43 -10.55 -6.07 3.04
C GLU A 43 -10.23 -6.79 1.73
N GLN A 44 -10.81 -6.34 0.60
CA GLN A 44 -10.42 -6.81 -0.72
C GLN A 44 -8.94 -6.52 -0.98
N HIS A 45 -8.51 -5.29 -0.73
CA HIS A 45 -7.15 -4.86 -1.00
C HIS A 45 -6.10 -5.60 -0.15
N VAL A 46 -6.40 -5.94 1.12
CA VAL A 46 -5.56 -6.84 1.94
C VAL A 46 -5.28 -8.17 1.22
N ASN A 47 -6.26 -8.72 0.50
CA ASN A 47 -6.06 -9.97 -0.24
C ASN A 47 -5.22 -9.75 -1.52
N GLU A 48 -5.41 -8.61 -2.19
CA GLU A 48 -4.58 -8.16 -3.32
C GLU A 48 -3.12 -8.04 -2.86
N THR A 49 -2.85 -7.26 -1.81
CA THR A 49 -1.53 -7.09 -1.18
C THR A 49 -0.87 -8.43 -0.78
N LYS A 50 -1.62 -9.37 -0.19
CA LYS A 50 -1.09 -10.71 0.12
C LYS A 50 -0.67 -11.49 -1.12
N HIS A 51 -1.42 -11.35 -2.22
CA HIS A 51 -1.03 -11.93 -3.50
C HIS A 51 0.21 -11.25 -4.07
N GLN A 52 0.29 -9.93 -4.03
CA GLN A 52 1.44 -9.14 -4.49
C GLN A 52 2.73 -9.51 -3.75
N ILE A 53 2.66 -9.70 -2.42
CA ILE A 53 3.78 -10.23 -1.62
C ILE A 53 4.27 -11.56 -2.20
N THR A 54 3.36 -12.49 -2.50
CA THR A 54 3.69 -13.80 -3.06
C THR A 54 4.37 -13.66 -4.43
N VAL A 55 3.86 -12.77 -5.28
CA VAL A 55 4.44 -12.45 -6.60
C VAL A 55 5.86 -11.87 -6.45
N LEU A 56 6.08 -10.95 -5.51
CA LEU A 56 7.40 -10.40 -5.23
C LEU A 56 8.38 -11.47 -4.72
N GLU A 57 7.93 -12.39 -3.89
CA GLU A 57 8.74 -13.52 -3.44
C GLU A 57 9.18 -14.41 -4.62
N GLU A 58 8.30 -14.66 -5.59
CA GLU A 58 8.65 -15.40 -6.82
C GLU A 58 9.67 -14.64 -7.69
N ILE A 59 9.56 -13.31 -7.78
CA ILE A 59 10.53 -12.47 -8.50
C ILE A 59 11.88 -12.48 -7.79
N LEU A 60 11.90 -12.36 -6.47
CA LEU A 60 13.13 -12.44 -5.66
C LEU A 60 13.83 -13.79 -5.85
N ASP A 61 13.08 -14.90 -5.80
CA ASP A 61 13.61 -16.24 -6.01
C ASP A 61 14.22 -16.40 -7.42
N ARG A 62 13.55 -15.89 -8.45
CA ARG A 62 14.03 -15.96 -9.85
C ARG A 62 15.34 -15.21 -10.07
N ASN A 63 15.57 -14.16 -9.29
CA ASN A 63 16.79 -13.35 -9.35
C ASN A 63 17.88 -13.86 -8.36
N ASP A 64 17.68 -15.03 -7.74
CA ASP A 64 18.56 -15.61 -6.70
C ASP A 64 18.80 -14.64 -5.52
N ILE A 65 17.79 -13.84 -5.18
CA ILE A 65 17.85 -12.84 -4.12
C ILE A 65 17.32 -13.45 -2.82
N SER A 66 18.08 -13.34 -1.73
CA SER A 66 17.56 -13.67 -0.41
C SER A 66 16.31 -12.85 -0.09
N ARG A 67 15.24 -13.55 0.29
CA ARG A 67 14.00 -12.97 0.82
C ARG A 67 14.18 -12.25 2.17
N SER A 68 15.36 -12.34 2.79
CA SER A 68 15.64 -11.63 4.04
C SER A 68 15.57 -10.13 3.78
N VAL A 69 14.48 -9.51 4.24
CA VAL A 69 14.36 -8.06 4.19
C VAL A 69 15.51 -7.48 5.00
N ILE A 70 16.27 -6.58 4.37
CA ILE A 70 17.36 -5.90 5.07
C ILE A 70 16.71 -5.07 6.17
N LYS A 71 17.25 -5.15 7.39
CA LYS A 71 16.73 -4.40 8.56
C LYS A 71 16.58 -2.89 8.25
N ASP A 72 17.43 -2.37 7.39
CA ASP A 72 17.39 -1.00 6.89
C ASP A 72 16.12 -0.71 6.06
N SER A 73 15.74 -1.57 5.12
CA SER A 73 14.50 -1.46 4.33
C SER A 73 13.25 -1.46 5.21
N MET A 74 13.16 -2.40 6.15
CA MET A 74 12.06 -2.41 7.14
C MET A 74 12.03 -1.13 7.96
N SER A 75 13.19 -0.61 8.38
CA SER A 75 13.24 0.61 9.19
C SER A 75 12.82 1.86 8.40
N LYS A 76 13.18 1.94 7.12
CA LYS A 76 12.78 3.02 6.21
C LYS A 76 11.27 2.98 5.94
N MET A 77 10.71 1.79 5.68
CA MET A 77 9.28 1.63 5.47
C MET A 77 8.48 1.90 6.74
N ALA A 78 8.97 1.47 7.90
CA ALA A 78 8.35 1.83 9.18
C ALA A 78 8.38 3.35 9.44
N ALA A 79 9.49 4.02 9.13
CA ALA A 79 9.60 5.48 9.26
C ALA A 79 8.65 6.21 8.30
N LEU A 80 8.51 5.72 7.07
CA LEU A 80 7.56 6.25 6.09
C LEU A 80 6.11 6.04 6.55
N GLY A 81 5.78 4.81 6.99
CA GLY A 81 4.47 4.48 7.54
C GLY A 81 4.13 5.31 8.78
N GLN A 82 5.09 5.59 9.66
CA GLN A 82 4.90 6.54 10.77
C GLN A 82 4.75 7.99 10.28
N SER A 83 5.42 8.39 9.20
CA SER A 83 5.28 9.74 8.67
C SER A 83 3.91 9.96 8.00
N ILE A 84 3.36 8.94 7.32
CA ILE A 84 2.05 9.02 6.64
C ILE A 84 0.91 8.72 7.63
N GLY A 85 1.06 7.69 8.46
CA GLY A 85 0.07 7.24 9.45
C GLY A 85 0.13 7.99 10.79
N GLY A 86 1.26 8.61 11.13
CA GLY A 86 1.41 9.45 12.33
C GLY A 86 1.15 10.94 12.08
N MET A 87 0.96 11.36 10.82
CA MET A 87 0.55 12.72 10.47
C MET A 87 -0.89 13.01 10.91
N PHE A 88 -1.72 11.98 11.08
CA PHE A 88 -3.12 12.13 11.45
C PHE A 88 -3.53 11.12 12.53
N PRO A 89 -4.47 11.48 13.43
CA PRO A 89 -5.04 10.50 14.34
C PRO A 89 -5.68 9.36 13.54
N SER A 90 -5.28 8.11 13.80
CA SER A 90 -5.85 6.91 13.18
C SER A 90 -7.34 6.69 13.45
N ASP A 91 -7.91 7.53 14.30
CA ASP A 91 -9.26 7.42 14.83
C ASP A 91 -10.22 8.35 14.06
N GLU A 92 -9.78 8.95 12.95
CA GLU A 92 -10.63 9.75 12.07
C GLU A 92 -10.64 9.11 10.67
N ILE A 93 -11.75 8.46 10.32
CA ILE A 93 -11.94 7.74 9.05
C ILE A 93 -11.57 8.54 7.80
N VAL A 94 -11.82 9.85 7.81
CA VAL A 94 -11.47 10.76 6.71
C VAL A 94 -9.95 10.85 6.55
N LYS A 95 -9.23 11.01 7.66
CA LYS A 95 -7.77 11.05 7.65
C LYS A 95 -7.16 9.70 7.29
N GLY A 96 -7.74 8.61 7.81
CA GLY A 96 -7.35 7.26 7.39
C GLY A 96 -7.48 7.06 5.88
N SER A 97 -8.57 7.53 5.27
CA SER A 97 -8.78 7.45 3.82
C SER A 97 -7.76 8.27 3.02
N ILE A 98 -7.41 9.47 3.50
CA ILE A 98 -6.37 10.32 2.88
C ILE A 98 -4.99 9.66 3.00
N SER A 99 -4.63 9.18 4.19
CA SER A 99 -3.36 8.49 4.41
C SER A 99 -3.24 7.24 3.54
N GLY A 100 -4.31 6.46 3.42
CA GLY A 100 -4.40 5.32 2.50
C GLY A 100 -4.08 5.76 1.07
N TYR A 101 -4.80 6.75 0.55
CA TYR A 101 -4.58 7.23 -0.83
C TYR A 101 -3.14 7.71 -1.08
N VAL A 102 -2.53 8.42 -0.12
CA VAL A 102 -1.13 8.85 -0.24
C VAL A 102 -0.17 7.66 -0.24
N PHE A 103 -0.47 6.62 0.53
CA PHE A 103 0.33 5.40 0.52
C PHE A 103 0.24 4.69 -0.84
N GLU A 104 -0.95 4.52 -1.41
CA GLU A 104 -1.12 3.96 -2.77
C GLU A 104 -0.30 4.73 -3.83
N GLN A 105 -0.29 6.07 -3.76
CA GLN A 105 0.50 6.90 -4.67
C GLN A 105 2.01 6.68 -4.51
N PHE A 106 2.47 6.40 -3.28
CA PHE A 106 3.84 6.00 -3.04
C PHE A 106 4.16 4.65 -3.68
N GLU A 107 3.27 3.66 -3.56
CA GLU A 107 3.43 2.33 -4.16
C GLU A 107 3.46 2.41 -5.68
N ILE A 108 2.53 3.17 -6.28
CA ILE A 108 2.51 3.47 -7.73
C ILE A 108 3.85 4.04 -8.20
N ALA A 109 4.43 4.98 -7.45
CA ALA A 109 5.72 5.57 -7.78
C ALA A 109 6.87 4.55 -7.67
N CYS A 110 6.87 3.74 -6.61
CA CYS A 110 7.84 2.66 -6.39
C CYS A 110 7.80 1.64 -7.53
N TYR A 111 6.63 1.13 -7.89
CA TYR A 111 6.47 0.16 -8.97
C TYR A 111 6.77 0.74 -10.35
N THR A 112 6.42 2.00 -10.59
CA THR A 112 6.81 2.70 -11.83
C THR A 112 8.33 2.77 -11.96
N SER A 113 9.04 3.09 -10.87
CA SER A 113 10.51 3.07 -10.83
C SER A 113 11.07 1.66 -11.00
N LEU A 114 10.46 0.67 -10.34
CA LEU A 114 10.88 -0.73 -10.38
C LEU A 114 10.75 -1.34 -11.78
N LEU A 115 9.72 -0.96 -12.55
CA LEU A 115 9.57 -1.36 -13.95
C LEU A 115 10.72 -0.84 -14.82
N ALA A 116 11.15 0.41 -14.61
CA ALA A 116 12.29 0.97 -15.33
C ALA A 116 13.58 0.23 -14.94
N ALA A 117 13.74 -0.10 -13.66
CA ALA A 117 14.89 -0.85 -13.16
C ALA A 117 14.95 -2.28 -13.73
N ALA A 118 13.83 -3.01 -13.72
CA ALA A 118 13.73 -4.37 -14.27
C ALA A 118 14.11 -4.41 -15.76
N LYS A 119 13.65 -3.43 -16.55
CA LYS A 119 14.02 -3.27 -17.97
C LYS A 119 15.52 -3.11 -18.15
N GLN A 120 16.18 -2.30 -17.31
CA GLN A 120 17.62 -2.06 -17.39
C GLN A 120 18.46 -3.22 -16.83
N ALA A 121 17.94 -3.95 -15.85
CA ALA A 121 18.56 -5.15 -15.31
C ALA A 121 18.40 -6.38 -16.22
N GLY A 122 17.53 -6.31 -17.23
CA GLY A 122 17.27 -7.39 -18.17
C GLY A 122 16.26 -8.43 -17.66
N ASP A 123 15.62 -8.20 -16.50
CA ASP A 123 14.55 -9.06 -15.98
C ASP A 123 13.21 -8.79 -16.67
N THR A 124 13.19 -9.08 -17.97
CA THR A 124 11.99 -8.93 -18.81
C THR A 124 10.87 -9.89 -18.42
N ALA A 125 11.21 -11.01 -17.75
CA ALA A 125 10.26 -12.02 -17.33
C ALA A 125 9.40 -11.55 -16.15
N SER A 126 9.88 -10.60 -15.35
CA SER A 126 9.13 -10.06 -14.20
C SER A 126 8.31 -8.82 -14.54
N ILE A 127 8.51 -8.20 -15.70
CA ILE A 127 7.78 -7.00 -16.12
C ILE A 127 6.25 -7.18 -16.06
N PRO A 128 5.65 -8.25 -16.63
CA PRO A 128 4.19 -8.40 -16.61
C PRO A 128 3.61 -8.51 -15.19
N ALA A 129 4.36 -9.14 -14.28
CA ALA A 129 3.96 -9.27 -12.89
C ALA A 129 3.99 -7.90 -12.18
N ILE A 130 5.06 -7.14 -12.36
CA ILE A 130 5.18 -5.79 -11.79
C ILE A 130 4.11 -4.84 -12.38
N GLU A 131 3.80 -4.96 -13.68
CA GLU A 131 2.71 -4.19 -14.31
C GLU A 131 1.34 -4.55 -13.74
N SER A 132 1.09 -5.81 -13.42
CA SER A 132 -0.15 -6.26 -12.79
C SER A 132 -0.34 -5.63 -11.40
N ILE A 133 0.71 -5.67 -10.56
CA ILE A 133 0.67 -5.05 -9.23
C ILE A 133 0.43 -3.55 -9.35
N LEU A 134 1.17 -2.86 -10.23
CA LEU A 134 1.00 -1.43 -10.47
C LEU A 134 -0.44 -1.05 -10.86
N GLU A 135 -1.12 -1.90 -11.62
CA GLU A 135 -2.51 -1.64 -12.02
C GLU A 135 -3.51 -1.89 -10.88
N GLU A 136 -3.23 -2.83 -9.97
CA GLU A 136 -4.01 -3.01 -8.74
C GLU A 136 -3.89 -1.78 -7.83
N GLU A 137 -2.68 -1.25 -7.62
CA GLU A 137 -2.47 -0.04 -6.80
C GLU A 137 -3.15 1.19 -7.40
N ARG A 138 -3.12 1.33 -8.73
CA ARG A 138 -3.86 2.40 -9.43
C ARG A 138 -5.34 2.30 -9.21
N GLN A 139 -5.91 1.09 -9.30
CA GLN A 139 -7.32 0.88 -9.05
C GLN A 139 -7.70 1.19 -7.60
N MET A 140 -6.84 0.88 -6.63
CA MET A 140 -7.05 1.24 -5.23
C MET A 140 -6.98 2.76 -5.01
N ALA A 141 -5.94 3.42 -5.53
CA ALA A 141 -5.79 4.87 -5.46
C ALA A 141 -6.98 5.61 -6.09
N ASP A 142 -7.40 5.20 -7.28
CA ASP A 142 -8.53 5.79 -8.00
C ASP A 142 -9.83 5.60 -7.21
N TRP A 143 -10.04 4.40 -6.66
CA TRP A 143 -11.21 4.12 -5.85
C TRP A 143 -11.24 4.99 -4.60
N LEU A 144 -10.13 5.08 -3.85
CA LEU A 144 -10.05 5.91 -2.66
C LEU A 144 -10.31 7.38 -2.98
N LEU A 145 -9.68 7.92 -4.02
CA LEU A 145 -9.85 9.32 -4.40
C LEU A 145 -11.30 9.64 -4.77
N GLN A 146 -12.00 8.72 -5.46
CA GLN A 146 -13.41 8.87 -5.80
C GLN A 146 -14.33 8.81 -4.57
N HIS A 147 -13.98 8.03 -3.54
CA HIS A 147 -14.85 7.80 -2.37
C HIS A 147 -14.51 8.69 -1.16
N ILE A 148 -13.34 9.33 -1.10
CA ILE A 148 -12.99 10.29 -0.04
C ILE A 148 -14.08 11.38 0.17
N PRO A 149 -14.66 12.00 -0.88
CA PRO A 149 -15.75 12.96 -0.70
C PRO A 149 -16.96 12.35 0.03
N GLN A 150 -17.41 11.17 -0.40
CA GLN A 150 -18.54 10.47 0.22
C GLN A 150 -18.24 10.12 1.68
N THR A 151 -17.05 9.58 1.99
CA THR A 151 -16.62 9.31 3.36
C THR A 151 -16.61 10.58 4.22
N THR A 152 -16.18 11.70 3.66
CA THR A 152 -16.16 13.00 4.35
C THR A 152 -17.57 13.51 4.64
N GLU A 153 -18.47 13.44 3.67
CA GLU A 153 -19.88 13.83 3.86
C GLU A 153 -20.57 12.95 4.91
N GLN A 154 -20.37 11.63 4.86
CA GLN A 154 -20.90 10.70 5.85
C GLN A 154 -20.35 10.98 7.26
N PHE A 155 -19.05 11.29 7.37
CA PHE A 155 -18.44 11.67 8.64
C PHE A 155 -19.07 12.94 9.23
N LEU A 156 -19.24 13.99 8.42
CA LEU A 156 -19.84 15.24 8.87
C LEU A 156 -21.29 15.05 9.33
N LEU A 157 -22.11 14.33 8.54
CA LEU A 157 -23.50 14.02 8.90
C LEU A 157 -23.60 13.25 10.22
N ARG A 158 -22.69 12.31 10.46
CA ARG A 158 -22.63 11.54 11.73
C ARG A 158 -22.14 12.40 12.89
N SER A 159 -21.19 13.31 12.64
CA SER A 159 -20.64 14.21 13.67
C SER A 159 -21.67 15.24 14.14
N ASP A 160 -22.60 15.63 13.27
CA ASP A 160 -23.68 16.57 13.60
C ASP A 160 -24.86 15.89 14.32
N ALA A 161 -24.92 14.55 14.32
CA ALA A 161 -26.01 13.78 14.92
C ALA A 161 -25.71 13.43 16.39
N ASP A 162 -26.63 13.78 17.30
CA ASP A 162 -26.52 13.43 18.72
C ASP A 162 -26.48 11.91 18.93
N GLY A 163 -25.43 11.41 19.60
CA GLY A 163 -25.30 10.01 20.01
C GLY A 163 -24.74 9.04 18.97
N VAL A 164 -24.22 9.52 17.82
CA VAL A 164 -23.63 8.69 16.77
C VAL A 164 -22.10 8.81 16.76
N GLU A 165 -21.36 7.69 16.72
CA GLU A 165 -19.90 7.70 16.59
C GLU A 165 -19.53 7.92 15.11
N ALA A 166 -18.92 9.07 14.78
CA ALA A 166 -18.50 9.40 13.41
C ALA A 166 -17.13 8.82 13.02
N LYS A 167 -16.31 8.54 14.03
CA LYS A 167 -14.86 8.31 13.91
C LYS A 167 -14.44 6.94 13.35
N LYS A 168 -15.30 5.93 13.50
CA LYS A 168 -15.04 4.52 13.17
C LYS A 168 -16.10 4.00 12.23
#